data_AF-A0AAU2PF07-F1
#
_entry.id   AF-A0AAU2PF07-F1
#
_cell.length_a   1.000
_cell.length_b   1.000
_cell.length_c   1.000
_cell.angle_alpha   90.00
_cell.angle_beta   90.00
_cell.angle_gamma   90.00
#
_symmetry.space_group_name_H-M   'P 1'
#
loop_
_entity.id
_entity.type
_entity.pdbx_description
1 polymer ?
#
loop_
_entity_poly.entity_id
_entity_poly.type
_entity_poly.pdbx_seq_one_letter_code
_entity_poly.pdbx_strand_id
1 'polypeptide(L)'
;MAEACLETDQGAFWMRRAVVSESEPGGITVDPGALRILGGNGDMFQQHWEIAVESNDPARAVAALTAAERRLGCVLEDGRELSPEEADDAMADTDLYSPNYVAVDDTVPRVWMDCKGGMYPHMARTALRIVADELRKAGVRHAHLFTRPASHPSGG
;
A
#
# COMPACT_ATOMS: atom_id res chain seq x y z
N MET A 1 12.10 11.45 -14.45
CA MET A 1 11.15 11.04 -15.52
C MET A 1 9.93 10.31 -14.96
N ALA A 2 10.07 9.49 -13.91
CA ALA A 2 8.92 8.82 -13.27
C ALA A 2 7.99 9.79 -12.51
N GLU A 3 8.55 10.79 -11.81
CA GLU A 3 7.78 11.76 -11.00
C GLU A 3 6.77 12.59 -11.84
N ALA A 4 7.19 13.08 -13.01
CA ALA A 4 6.34 13.92 -13.88
C ALA A 4 5.08 13.21 -14.42
N CYS A 5 5.07 11.87 -14.44
CA CYS A 5 3.91 11.09 -14.90
C CYS A 5 2.86 10.87 -13.81
N LEU A 6 3.25 10.93 -12.53
CA LEU A 6 2.35 10.70 -11.38
C LEU A 6 1.30 11.81 -11.26
N GLU A 7 1.62 13.01 -11.73
CA GLU A 7 0.79 14.22 -11.60
C GLU A 7 -0.23 14.41 -12.72
N THR A 8 -0.28 13.47 -13.67
CA THR A 8 -1.20 13.52 -14.80
C THR A 8 -2.40 12.60 -14.59
N ASP A 9 -3.51 12.88 -15.27
CA ASP A 9 -4.67 11.96 -15.34
C ASP A 9 -4.27 10.55 -15.78
N GLN A 10 -3.16 10.42 -16.52
CA GLN A 10 -2.61 9.12 -16.90
C GLN A 10 -2.02 8.38 -15.70
N GLY A 11 -1.30 9.04 -14.79
CA GLY A 11 -0.76 8.44 -13.57
C GLY A 11 -1.87 7.85 -12.69
N ALA A 12 -2.94 8.62 -12.46
CA ALA A 12 -4.12 8.16 -11.73
C ALA A 12 -4.82 6.97 -12.44
N PHE A 13 -4.91 7.00 -13.77
CA PHE A 13 -5.45 5.89 -14.56
C PHE A 13 -4.60 4.61 -14.43
N TRP A 14 -3.28 4.71 -14.54
CA TRP A 14 -2.37 3.57 -14.40
C TRP A 14 -2.40 2.99 -12.98
N MET A 15 -2.41 3.84 -11.96
CA MET A 15 -2.59 3.43 -10.57
C MET A 15 -3.88 2.61 -10.40
N ARG A 16 -5.02 3.15 -10.86
CA ARG A 16 -6.31 2.46 -10.79
C ARG A 16 -6.28 1.09 -11.47
N ARG A 17 -5.62 0.98 -12.63
CA ARG A 17 -5.48 -0.31 -13.32
C ARG A 17 -4.61 -1.30 -12.54
N ALA A 18 -3.51 -0.82 -11.96
CA ALA A 18 -2.60 -1.64 -11.17
C ALA A 18 -3.30 -2.21 -9.93
N VAL A 19 -4.01 -1.38 -9.16
CA VAL A 19 -4.68 -1.83 -7.92
C VAL A 19 -5.85 -2.77 -8.20
N VAL A 20 -6.68 -2.48 -9.20
CA VAL A 20 -7.82 -3.35 -9.56
C VAL A 20 -7.34 -4.71 -10.06
N SER A 21 -6.15 -4.78 -10.69
CA SER A 21 -5.59 -6.05 -11.18
C SER A 21 -5.27 -7.07 -10.09
N GLU A 22 -5.19 -6.64 -8.82
CA GLU A 22 -4.97 -7.53 -7.67
C GLU A 22 -6.29 -8.07 -7.07
N SER A 23 -7.45 -7.68 -7.61
CA SER A 23 -8.73 -8.25 -7.20
C SER A 23 -8.94 -9.65 -7.76
N GLU A 24 -9.40 -10.56 -6.91
CA GLU A 24 -9.80 -11.92 -7.26
C GLU A 24 -11.33 -12.04 -7.17
N PRO A 25 -12.05 -12.33 -8.28
CA PRO A 25 -13.50 -12.52 -8.25
C PRO A 25 -13.91 -13.62 -7.27
N GLY A 26 -14.79 -13.30 -6.33
CA GLY A 26 -15.23 -14.23 -5.29
C GLY A 26 -14.19 -14.47 -4.18
N GLY A 27 -13.09 -13.73 -4.14
CA GLY A 27 -12.04 -13.86 -3.12
C GLY A 27 -11.75 -12.52 -2.43
N ILE A 28 -10.47 -12.16 -2.37
CA ILE A 28 -10.02 -10.86 -1.86
C ILE A 28 -10.16 -9.84 -3.00
N THR A 29 -10.86 -8.74 -2.74
CA THR A 29 -11.10 -7.67 -3.71
C THR A 29 -10.43 -6.38 -3.26
N VAL A 30 -10.14 -5.50 -4.22
CA VAL A 30 -9.48 -4.21 -3.97
C VAL A 30 -10.35 -3.08 -4.49
N ASP A 31 -10.59 -2.08 -3.66
CA ASP A 31 -11.26 -0.84 -4.07
C ASP A 31 -10.43 -0.12 -5.15
N PRO A 32 -11.04 0.35 -6.26
CA PRO A 32 -10.31 1.04 -7.32
C PRO A 32 -9.60 2.33 -6.91
N GLY A 33 -9.99 2.93 -5.78
CA GLY A 33 -9.38 4.12 -5.18
C GLY A 33 -8.35 3.82 -4.10
N ALA A 34 -8.06 2.55 -3.81
CA ALA A 34 -7.01 2.15 -2.88
C ALA A 34 -5.67 2.73 -3.32
N LEU A 35 -4.91 3.26 -2.35
CA LEU A 35 -3.56 3.80 -2.53
C LEU A 35 -3.43 4.88 -3.61
N ARG A 36 -4.51 5.61 -3.91
CA ARG A 36 -4.54 6.64 -4.94
C ARG A 36 -3.37 7.63 -4.78
N ILE A 37 -2.84 8.06 -5.92
CA ILE A 37 -1.88 9.16 -5.97
C ILE A 37 -2.62 10.43 -5.57
N LEU A 38 -2.19 11.07 -4.48
CA LEU A 38 -2.66 12.37 -4.03
C LEU A 38 -1.55 13.41 -4.18
N GLY A 39 -1.43 13.99 -5.38
CA GLY A 39 -0.42 15.00 -5.72
C GLY A 39 -0.94 16.01 -6.74
N GLY A 40 -0.22 17.12 -6.88
CA GLY A 40 -0.44 18.15 -7.91
C GLY A 40 0.55 19.31 -7.78
N ASN A 41 1.07 19.80 -8.92
CA ASN A 41 2.07 20.89 -9.02
C ASN A 41 3.42 20.59 -8.33
N GLY A 42 3.99 19.39 -8.50
CA GLY A 42 5.34 19.08 -8.01
C GLY A 42 5.45 18.62 -6.55
N ASP A 43 4.39 18.74 -5.76
CA ASP A 43 4.38 18.34 -4.34
C ASP A 43 3.40 17.18 -4.07
N MET A 44 3.87 16.18 -3.33
CA MET A 44 3.02 15.12 -2.79
C MET A 44 2.31 15.64 -1.53
N PHE A 45 0.98 15.82 -1.61
CA PHE A 45 0.17 16.37 -0.52
C PHE A 45 -0.05 15.39 0.64
N GLN A 46 0.31 14.13 0.46
CA GLN A 46 0.16 13.06 1.44
C GLN A 46 1.50 12.33 1.60
N GLN A 47 1.89 12.07 2.84
CA GLN A 47 3.04 11.22 3.17
C GLN A 47 2.61 9.88 3.77
N HIS A 48 1.34 9.74 4.18
CA HIS A 48 0.83 8.57 4.89
C HIS A 48 -0.20 7.85 4.05
N TRP A 49 0.05 6.60 3.66
CA TRP A 49 -0.93 5.75 2.98
C TRP A 49 -1.49 4.71 3.95
N GLU A 50 -2.76 4.35 3.76
CA GLU A 50 -3.47 3.37 4.57
C GLU A 50 -4.00 2.25 3.67
N ILE A 51 -3.86 1.01 4.13
CA ILE A 51 -4.66 -0.13 3.64
C ILE A 51 -5.51 -0.61 4.81
N ALA A 52 -6.82 -0.45 4.68
CA ALA A 52 -7.81 -1.04 5.57
C ALA A 52 -8.38 -2.32 4.95
N VAL A 53 -8.70 -3.29 5.81
CA VAL A 53 -9.28 -4.57 5.40
C VAL A 53 -10.66 -4.72 6.03
N GLU A 54 -11.68 -4.87 5.20
CA GLU A 54 -12.99 -5.34 5.63
C GLU A 54 -13.05 -6.87 5.50
N SER A 55 -13.35 -7.55 6.61
CA SER A 55 -13.37 -9.01 6.71
C SER A 55 -14.38 -9.43 7.78
N ASN A 56 -14.92 -10.65 7.65
CA ASN A 56 -15.77 -11.25 8.68
C ASN A 56 -14.97 -11.79 9.90
N ASP A 57 -13.64 -11.82 9.81
CA ASP A 57 -12.73 -12.15 10.90
C ASP A 57 -11.66 -11.04 11.05
N PRO A 58 -11.99 -9.93 11.74
CA PRO A 58 -11.10 -8.79 11.86
C PRO A 58 -9.84 -9.09 12.68
N ALA A 59 -9.91 -9.97 13.69
CA ALA A 59 -8.75 -10.34 14.50
C ALA A 59 -7.71 -11.10 13.66
N ARG A 60 -8.15 -12.01 12.81
CA ARG A 60 -7.29 -12.72 11.87
C ARG A 60 -6.75 -11.80 10.78
N ALA A 61 -7.53 -10.82 10.34
CA ALA A 61 -7.06 -9.80 9.41
C ALA A 61 -5.95 -8.92 10.03
N VAL A 62 -6.08 -8.52 11.31
CA VAL A 62 -4.99 -7.83 12.04
C VAL A 62 -3.73 -8.69 12.07
N ALA A 63 -3.84 -9.96 12.47
CA ALA A 63 -2.69 -10.86 12.52
C ALA A 63 -2.01 -11.02 11.14
N ALA A 64 -2.79 -11.08 10.07
CA ALA A 64 -2.27 -11.10 8.70
C ALA A 64 -1.53 -9.80 8.33
N LEU A 65 -2.06 -8.63 8.72
CA LEU A 65 -1.39 -7.35 8.50
C LEU A 65 -0.09 -7.23 9.30
N THR A 66 -0.07 -7.71 10.55
CA THR A 66 1.16 -7.78 11.36
C THR A 66 2.22 -8.65 10.67
N ALA A 67 1.82 -9.77 10.04
CA ALA A 67 2.74 -10.59 9.25
C ALA A 67 3.24 -9.88 7.95
N ALA A 68 2.42 -8.98 7.39
CA ALA A 68 2.76 -8.21 6.20
C ALA A 68 3.70 -7.02 6.49
N GLU A 69 3.67 -6.48 7.71
CA GLU A 69 4.32 -5.21 8.10
C GLU A 69 5.76 -5.08 7.60
N ARG A 70 6.61 -6.07 7.91
CA ARG A 70 8.01 -6.06 7.48
C ARG A 70 8.18 -6.15 5.96
N ARG A 71 7.35 -6.97 5.29
CA ARG A 71 7.42 -7.15 3.82
C ARG A 71 7.04 -5.86 3.10
N LEU A 72 6.05 -5.13 3.61
CA LEU A 72 5.62 -3.84 3.06
C LEU A 72 6.74 -2.79 3.11
N GLY A 73 7.56 -2.77 4.17
CA GLY A 73 8.73 -1.88 4.27
C GLY A 73 9.86 -2.22 3.31
N CYS A 74 9.83 -3.43 2.71
CA CYS A 74 10.85 -3.91 1.77
C CYS A 74 10.44 -3.76 0.29
N VAL A 75 9.35 -3.03 0.01
CA VAL A 75 8.88 -2.82 -1.37
C VAL A 75 9.49 -1.55 -1.95
N LEU A 76 10.14 -1.68 -3.10
CA LEU A 76 10.73 -0.57 -3.83
C LEU A 76 9.70 0.14 -4.72
N GLU A 77 10.02 1.36 -5.15
CA GLU A 77 9.19 2.17 -6.07
C GLU A 77 8.85 1.47 -7.40
N ASP A 78 9.76 0.63 -7.90
CA ASP A 78 9.59 -0.17 -9.11
C ASP A 78 8.72 -1.44 -8.89
N GLY A 79 8.28 -1.67 -7.65
CA GLY A 79 7.44 -2.78 -7.23
C GLY A 79 8.18 -4.08 -6.91
N ARG A 80 9.52 -4.10 -6.93
CA ARG A 80 10.27 -5.24 -6.39
C ARG A 80 10.10 -5.31 -4.88
N GLU A 81 9.83 -6.52 -4.39
CA GLU A 81 9.91 -6.85 -2.96
C GLU A 81 11.31 -7.42 -2.70
N LEU A 82 12.08 -6.76 -1.85
CA LEU A 82 13.38 -7.27 -1.40
C LEU A 82 13.17 -8.33 -0.32
N SER A 83 14.03 -9.34 -0.31
CA SER A 83 14.19 -10.12 0.91
C SER A 83 14.71 -9.21 2.03
N PRO A 84 14.49 -9.56 3.30
CA PRO A 84 14.90 -8.65 4.34
C PRO A 84 16.41 -8.44 4.48
N GLU A 85 17.21 -9.44 4.11
CA GLU A 85 18.67 -9.31 4.06
C GLU A 85 19.07 -8.30 2.97
N GLU A 86 18.44 -8.39 1.79
CA GLU A 86 18.64 -7.42 0.71
C GLU A 86 18.13 -6.03 1.09
N ALA A 87 17.06 -5.92 1.88
CA ALA A 87 16.53 -4.64 2.35
C ALA A 87 17.50 -3.94 3.30
N ASP A 88 18.09 -4.66 4.25
CA ASP A 88 19.08 -4.11 5.19
C ASP A 88 20.32 -3.58 4.43
N ASP A 89 20.76 -4.30 3.39
CA ASP A 89 21.87 -3.88 2.52
C ASP A 89 21.48 -2.71 1.60
N ALA A 90 20.28 -2.73 1.03
CA ALA A 90 19.78 -1.70 0.11
C ALA A 90 19.49 -0.37 0.81
N MET A 91 19.14 -0.37 2.10
CA MET A 91 18.96 0.86 2.87
C MET A 91 20.25 1.68 3.05
N ALA A 92 21.42 1.10 2.75
CA ALA A 92 22.69 1.82 2.65
C ALA A 92 22.90 2.50 1.29
N ASP A 93 22.12 2.14 0.26
CA ASP A 93 22.14 2.72 -1.08
C ASP A 93 21.06 3.81 -1.21
N THR A 94 21.49 5.06 -1.40
CA THR A 94 20.58 6.22 -1.43
C THR A 94 19.74 6.33 -2.69
N ASP A 95 20.02 5.50 -3.71
CA ASP A 95 19.36 5.57 -5.01
C ASP A 95 18.08 4.72 -5.09
N LEU A 96 17.78 3.94 -4.05
CA LEU A 96 16.57 3.11 -3.98
C LEU A 96 15.55 3.69 -2.99
N TYR A 97 14.29 3.75 -3.42
CA TYR A 97 13.20 4.29 -2.62
C TYR A 97 12.21 3.19 -2.17
N SER A 98 11.90 3.18 -0.87
CA SER A 98 10.89 2.32 -0.21
C SER A 98 10.13 3.11 0.88
N PRO A 99 9.04 2.55 1.48
CA PRO A 99 8.40 3.17 2.64
C PRO A 99 9.39 3.37 3.80
N ASN A 100 9.40 4.57 4.41
CA ASN A 100 10.28 4.89 5.53
C ASN A 100 9.83 4.25 6.85
N TYR A 101 8.53 4.01 6.98
CA TYR A 101 7.92 3.45 8.17
C TYR A 101 6.65 2.70 7.79
N VAL A 102 6.41 1.57 8.43
CA VAL A 102 5.17 0.78 8.32
C VAL A 102 4.70 0.45 9.72
N ALA A 103 3.41 0.56 9.99
CA ALA A 103 2.83 0.20 11.28
C ALA A 103 1.42 -0.35 11.14
N VAL A 104 1.12 -1.38 11.92
CA VAL A 104 -0.21 -1.99 11.99
C VAL A 104 -0.95 -1.48 13.22
N ASP A 105 -2.24 -1.17 13.06
CA ASP A 105 -3.13 -0.95 14.19
C ASP A 105 -3.54 -2.33 14.75
N ASP A 106 -3.23 -2.58 16.02
CA ASP A 106 -3.49 -3.88 16.66
C ASP A 106 -4.96 -4.08 17.08
N THR A 107 -5.77 -3.01 17.02
CA THR A 107 -7.19 -3.03 17.41
C THR A 107 -8.14 -3.11 16.22
N VAL A 108 -7.70 -2.69 15.03
CA VAL A 108 -8.49 -2.70 13.79
C VAL A 108 -7.62 -3.12 12.62
N PRO A 109 -8.15 -3.87 11.63
CA PRO A 109 -7.34 -4.40 10.54
C PRO A 109 -6.92 -3.31 9.55
N ARG A 110 -5.87 -2.56 9.92
CA ARG A 110 -5.30 -1.45 9.16
C ARG A 110 -3.79 -1.42 9.26
N VAL A 111 -3.15 -1.05 8.16
CA VAL A 111 -1.71 -0.79 8.10
C VAL A 111 -1.45 0.57 7.47
N TRP A 112 -0.51 1.30 8.07
CA TRP A 112 -0.05 2.61 7.65
C TRP A 112 1.35 2.51 7.05
N MET A 113 1.62 3.30 6.03
CA MET A 113 2.93 3.42 5.38
C MET A 113 3.31 4.89 5.23
N ASP A 114 4.49 5.29 5.73
CA ASP A 114 5.09 6.59 5.43
C ASP A 114 5.88 6.50 4.12
N CYS A 115 5.30 7.04 3.04
CA CYS A 115 5.91 7.09 1.73
C CYS A 115 6.17 8.55 1.30
N LYS A 116 7.12 9.24 1.94
CA LYS A 116 7.47 10.66 1.63
C LYS A 116 7.65 10.98 0.13
N GLY A 117 8.22 10.08 -0.66
CA GLY A 117 8.42 10.22 -2.10
C GLY A 117 7.21 9.81 -2.94
N GLY A 118 6.18 9.25 -2.31
CA GLY A 118 4.94 8.83 -2.94
C GLY A 118 4.68 7.34 -2.92
N MET A 119 3.42 6.98 -3.17
CA MET A 119 3.04 5.61 -3.50
C MET A 119 2.97 5.44 -5.02
N TYR A 120 3.94 4.72 -5.58
CA TYR A 120 4.08 4.49 -7.02
C TYR A 120 3.18 3.33 -7.48
N PRO A 121 2.71 3.29 -8.75
CA PRO A 121 1.77 2.26 -9.20
C PRO A 121 2.25 0.81 -9.00
N HIS A 122 3.54 0.55 -9.22
CA HIS A 122 4.11 -0.78 -9.03
C HIS A 122 4.30 -1.12 -7.55
N MET A 123 4.75 -0.16 -6.74
CA MET A 123 4.81 -0.29 -5.28
C MET A 123 3.42 -0.59 -4.69
N ALA A 124 2.38 0.17 -5.08
CA ALA A 124 1.00 -0.01 -4.62
C ALA A 124 0.47 -1.41 -4.96
N ARG A 125 0.71 -1.86 -6.19
CA ARG A 125 0.32 -3.18 -6.64
C ARG A 125 0.97 -4.28 -5.79
N THR A 126 2.26 -4.19 -5.55
CA THR A 126 2.99 -5.17 -4.74
C THR A 126 2.54 -5.14 -3.28
N ALA A 127 2.34 -3.94 -2.70
CA ALA A 127 1.83 -3.79 -1.34
C ALA A 127 0.46 -4.48 -1.15
N LEU A 128 -0.48 -4.26 -2.08
CA LEU A 128 -1.78 -4.91 -2.06
C LEU A 128 -1.68 -6.43 -2.21
N ARG A 129 -0.77 -6.92 -3.06
CA ARG A 129 -0.51 -8.35 -3.22
C ARG A 129 0.02 -8.98 -1.93
N ILE A 130 0.98 -8.34 -1.27
CA ILE A 130 1.52 -8.78 0.02
C ILE A 130 0.37 -8.93 1.05
N VAL A 131 -0.48 -7.93 1.17
CA VAL A 131 -1.64 -7.97 2.09
C VAL A 131 -2.58 -9.12 1.73
N ALA A 132 -2.94 -9.29 0.45
CA ALA A 132 -3.79 -10.38 0.01
C ALA A 132 -3.17 -11.76 0.29
N ASP A 133 -1.86 -11.92 0.10
CA ASP A 133 -1.15 -13.17 0.36
C ASP A 133 -1.10 -13.51 1.83
N GLU A 134 -0.83 -12.55 2.73
CA GLU A 134 -0.84 -12.80 4.17
C GLU A 134 -2.26 -13.09 4.68
N LEU A 135 -3.28 -12.43 4.14
CA LEU A 135 -4.68 -12.75 4.42
C LEU A 135 -4.99 -14.21 4.04
N ARG A 136 -4.59 -14.64 2.84
CA ARG A 136 -4.76 -16.03 2.38
C ARG A 136 -4.02 -17.02 3.27
N LYS A 137 -2.79 -16.72 3.68
CA LYS A 137 -1.97 -17.57 4.59
C LYS A 137 -2.62 -17.70 5.97
N ALA A 138 -3.21 -16.63 6.49
CA ALA A 138 -3.98 -16.65 7.73
C ALA A 138 -5.33 -17.40 7.59
N GLY A 139 -5.76 -17.70 6.37
CA GLY A 139 -7.00 -18.40 6.07
C GLY A 139 -8.19 -17.47 5.82
N VAL A 140 -7.98 -16.16 5.69
CA VAL A 140 -9.00 -15.21 5.22
C VAL A 140 -9.13 -15.37 3.71
N ARG A 141 -10.30 -15.86 3.25
CA ARG A 141 -10.56 -16.12 1.82
C ARG A 141 -11.39 -15.04 1.15
N HIS A 142 -12.17 -14.29 1.92
CA HIS A 142 -12.99 -13.19 1.45
C HIS A 142 -12.68 -11.95 2.28
N ALA A 143 -12.26 -10.88 1.61
CA ALA A 143 -12.00 -9.59 2.22
C ALA A 143 -12.08 -8.48 1.16
N HIS A 144 -12.24 -7.24 1.61
CA HIS A 144 -12.19 -6.06 0.76
C HIS A 144 -11.11 -5.11 1.26
N LEU A 145 -10.14 -4.80 0.39
CA LEU A 145 -9.03 -3.89 0.66
C LEU A 145 -9.37 -2.49 0.16
N PHE A 146 -9.22 -1.47 0.99
CA PHE A 146 -9.52 -0.09 0.60
C PHE A 146 -8.62 0.91 1.32
N THR A 147 -8.54 2.13 0.80
CA THR A 147 -7.91 3.26 1.50
C THR A 147 -9.01 4.21 1.93
N ARG A 148 -9.05 4.57 3.22
CA ARG A 148 -10.00 5.57 3.68
C ARG A 148 -9.69 6.92 3.06
N PRO A 149 -10.72 7.72 2.70
CA PRO A 149 -10.50 9.12 2.43
C PRO A 149 -9.76 9.71 3.63
N ALA A 150 -8.65 10.42 3.38
CA ALA A 150 -8.00 11.19 4.43
C ALA A 150 -9.08 12.09 5.05
N SER A 151 -9.38 11.88 6.33
CA SER A 151 -10.26 12.78 7.06
C SER A 151 -9.59 14.14 7.06
N HIS A 152 -10.08 15.06 6.24
CA HIS A 152 -9.72 16.46 6.40
C HIS A 152 -10.07 16.83 7.85
N PRO A 153 -9.14 17.37 8.65
CA PRO A 153 -9.57 18.15 9.79
C PRO A 153 -10.39 19.27 9.18
N SER A 154 -11.70 19.25 9.39
CA SER A 154 -12.54 20.41 9.16
C SER A 154 -11.89 21.56 9.93
N GLY A 155 -11.30 22.50 9.20
CA GLY A 155 -10.63 23.65 9.76
C GLY A 155 -11.56 24.37 10.73
N GLY A 156 -11.08 24.57 11.95
CA GLY A 156 -11.58 25.56 12.88
C GLY A 156 -10.88 26.89 12.66
#